data_AF-A0A3B8IQ60-F1
#
_entry.id   AF-A0A3B8IQ60-F1
#
_cell.length_a   1.000
_cell.length_b   1.000
_cell.length_c   1.000
_cell.angle_alpha   90.00
_cell.angle_beta   90.00
_cell.angle_gamma   90.00
#
_symmetry.space_group_name_H-M   'P 1'
#
loop_
_entity.id
_entity.type
_entity.pdbx_description
1 polymer ?
#
loop_
_entity_poly.entity_id
_entity_poly.type
_entity_poly.pdbx_seq_one_letter_code
_entity_poly.pdbx_strand_id
1 'polypeptide(L)'
;MSTTENILESLREQALKLKVSHFEVAGSTLSVDTIITTLQALQASYSAFLKYQFVQDNPIRLGPKSLDHAKGRIAAEGGLHVVDLSFASLGIQLAPNMYADFGPRYLSWSKEAFAKYQQDFVFFTFAPGQVEAFTTKYPDPEANLQILRPLFRLRDAQNGLKVEAAAP
;
A
#
# COMPACT_ATOMS: atom_id res chain seq x y z
N MET A 1 25.80 -0.82 -15.63
CA MET A 1 24.40 -0.51 -15.32
C MET A 1 24.39 0.74 -14.47
N SER A 2 23.58 1.72 -14.86
CA SER A 2 23.53 3.01 -14.16
C SER A 2 22.82 2.85 -12.82
N THR A 3 23.18 3.65 -11.82
CA THR A 3 22.62 3.61 -10.46
C THR A 3 21.08 3.69 -10.45
N THR A 4 20.48 4.34 -11.45
CA THR A 4 19.03 4.48 -11.63
C THR A 4 18.36 3.17 -12.04
N GLU A 5 18.99 2.36 -12.90
CA GLU A 5 18.48 1.04 -13.32
C GLU A 5 18.42 0.08 -12.13
N ASN A 6 19.46 0.08 -11.29
CA ASN A 6 19.51 -0.75 -10.08
C ASN A 6 18.42 -0.36 -9.04
N ILE A 7 18.10 0.93 -8.93
CA ILE A 7 17.03 1.40 -8.02
C ILE A 7 15.66 0.98 -8.53
N LEU A 8 15.42 1.06 -9.85
CA LEU A 8 14.17 0.63 -10.48
C LEU A 8 13.95 -0.88 -10.39
N GLU A 9 14.99 -1.69 -10.58
CA GLU A 9 14.89 -3.14 -10.37
C GLU A 9 14.61 -3.48 -8.90
N SER A 10 15.33 -2.87 -7.95
CA SER A 10 15.07 -3.08 -6.53
C SER A 10 13.65 -2.65 -6.11
N LEU A 11 13.10 -1.61 -6.74
CA LEU A 11 11.71 -1.19 -6.53
C LEU A 11 10.71 -2.22 -7.08
N ARG A 12 10.99 -2.80 -8.26
CA ARG A 12 10.13 -3.82 -8.89
C ARG A 12 10.09 -5.12 -8.10
N GLU A 13 11.20 -5.54 -7.52
CA GLU A 13 11.26 -6.72 -6.64
C GLU A 13 10.37 -6.56 -5.40
N GLN A 14 10.28 -5.33 -4.88
CA GLN A 14 9.55 -5.01 -3.66
C GLN A 14 8.12 -4.52 -3.91
N ALA A 15 7.72 -4.40 -5.17
CA ALA A 15 6.45 -3.82 -5.55
C ALA A 15 5.26 -4.76 -5.28
N LEU A 16 4.14 -4.18 -4.90
CA LEU A 16 2.83 -4.83 -4.97
C LEU A 16 2.44 -5.00 -6.45
N LYS A 17 2.24 -6.24 -6.88
CA LYS A 17 1.82 -6.56 -8.25
C LYS A 17 0.30 -6.70 -8.30
N LEU A 18 -0.37 -5.72 -8.88
CA LEU A 18 -1.80 -5.80 -9.17
C LEU A 18 -1.95 -6.45 -10.55
N LYS A 19 -2.69 -7.55 -10.61
CA LYS A 19 -3.05 -8.17 -11.88
C LYS A 19 -4.54 -8.03 -12.07
N VAL A 20 -4.94 -7.24 -13.06
CA VAL A 20 -6.35 -7.13 -13.34
C VAL A 20 -6.83 -8.37 -14.11
N SER A 21 -7.69 -9.17 -13.50
CA SER A 21 -8.25 -10.38 -14.09
C SER A 21 -9.77 -10.32 -14.06
N HIS A 22 -10.40 -10.22 -15.23
CA HIS A 22 -11.84 -10.33 -15.38
C HIS A 22 -12.28 -11.72 -14.93
N PHE A 23 -12.97 -11.80 -13.78
CA PHE A 23 -13.48 -13.08 -13.30
C PHE A 23 -14.74 -13.52 -14.04
N GLU A 24 -15.60 -12.62 -14.50
CA GLU A 24 -16.86 -13.02 -15.14
C GLU A 24 -17.43 -11.94 -16.09
N VAL A 25 -16.82 -11.65 -17.24
CA VAL A 25 -17.62 -11.16 -18.39
C VAL A 25 -16.88 -11.49 -19.69
N ALA A 26 -17.49 -12.31 -20.53
CA ALA A 26 -17.09 -12.38 -21.93
C ALA A 26 -17.35 -11.01 -22.57
N GLY A 27 -16.31 -10.22 -22.81
CA GLY A 27 -16.38 -8.99 -23.60
C GLY A 27 -16.40 -7.66 -22.85
N SER A 28 -16.25 -7.60 -21.52
CA SER A 28 -16.05 -6.31 -20.85
C SER A 28 -14.58 -5.88 -20.95
N THR A 29 -14.32 -4.75 -21.58
CA THR A 29 -13.05 -4.04 -21.43
C THR A 29 -12.96 -3.47 -20.02
N LEU A 30 -11.81 -3.60 -19.37
CA LEU A 30 -11.59 -2.95 -18.09
C LEU A 30 -11.63 -1.43 -18.27
N SER A 31 -12.48 -0.72 -17.51
CA SER A 31 -12.48 0.75 -17.60
C SER A 31 -11.26 1.32 -16.90
N VAL A 32 -10.67 2.37 -17.50
CA VAL A 32 -9.58 3.14 -16.89
C VAL A 32 -10.01 3.71 -15.54
N ASP A 33 -11.29 4.07 -15.39
CA ASP A 33 -11.86 4.55 -14.13
C ASP A 33 -11.77 3.52 -12.99
N THR A 34 -11.95 2.23 -13.32
CA THR A 34 -11.78 1.14 -12.34
C THR A 34 -10.33 1.08 -11.86
N ILE A 35 -9.36 1.17 -12.78
CA ILE A 35 -7.93 1.21 -12.44
C ILE A 35 -7.64 2.41 -11.53
N ILE A 36 -8.08 3.62 -11.93
CA ILE A 36 -7.86 4.84 -11.16
C ILE A 36 -8.45 4.72 -9.75
N THR A 37 -9.68 4.21 -9.63
CA THR A 37 -10.36 4.02 -8.34
C THR A 37 -9.59 3.06 -7.44
N THR A 38 -9.06 1.97 -7.99
CA THR A 38 -8.23 1.01 -7.25
C THR A 38 -6.93 1.60 -6.76
N LEU A 39 -6.22 2.33 -7.63
CA LEU A 39 -4.99 3.01 -7.26
C LEU A 39 -5.25 4.06 -6.18
N GLN A 40 -6.32 4.83 -6.29
CA GLN A 40 -6.73 5.82 -5.28
C GLN A 40 -7.07 5.18 -3.93
N ALA A 41 -7.78 4.05 -3.93
CA ALA A 41 -8.13 3.33 -2.71
C ALA A 41 -6.89 2.72 -2.02
N LEU A 42 -5.98 2.11 -2.79
CA LEU A 42 -4.70 1.61 -2.26
C LEU A 42 -3.84 2.75 -1.71
N GLN A 43 -3.77 3.88 -2.41
CA GLN A 43 -3.06 5.07 -1.97
C GLN A 43 -3.64 5.62 -0.65
N ALA A 44 -4.96 5.76 -0.55
CA ALA A 44 -5.63 6.27 0.64
C ALA A 44 -5.42 5.32 1.84
N SER A 45 -5.57 4.02 1.61
CA SER A 45 -5.34 2.98 2.61
C SER A 45 -3.89 2.98 3.11
N TYR A 46 -2.91 2.99 2.21
CA TYR A 46 -1.50 3.01 2.57
C TYR A 46 -1.10 4.29 3.32
N SER A 47 -1.61 5.45 2.90
CA SER A 47 -1.36 6.72 3.59
C SER A 47 -1.89 6.71 5.03
N ALA A 48 -3.09 6.15 5.25
CA ALA A 48 -3.62 5.96 6.60
C ALA A 48 -2.74 5.01 7.42
N PHE A 49 -2.28 3.92 6.81
CA PHE A 49 -1.41 2.95 7.46
C PHE A 49 -0.08 3.58 7.89
N LEU A 50 0.58 4.35 7.03
CA LEU A 50 1.85 5.00 7.39
C LEU A 50 1.69 5.98 8.56
N LYS A 51 0.59 6.73 8.61
CA LYS A 51 0.30 7.63 9.73
C LYS A 51 0.15 6.84 11.04
N TYR A 52 -0.56 5.73 11.00
CA TYR A 52 -0.72 4.85 12.15
C TYR A 52 0.62 4.23 12.59
N GLN A 53 1.34 3.60 11.65
CA GLN A 53 2.61 2.92 11.92
C GLN A 53 3.66 3.88 12.46
N PHE A 54 3.72 5.11 11.94
CA PHE A 54 4.65 6.13 12.42
C PHE A 54 4.40 6.52 13.88
N VAL A 55 3.14 6.63 14.29
CA VAL A 55 2.75 6.92 15.69
C VAL A 55 3.15 5.75 16.60
N GLN A 56 2.92 4.51 16.17
CA GLN A 56 3.27 3.30 16.92
C GLN A 56 4.79 3.16 17.10
N ASP A 57 5.59 3.53 16.09
CA ASP A 57 7.04 3.41 16.14
C ASP A 57 7.71 4.59 16.87
N ASN A 58 7.01 5.73 17.03
CA ASN A 58 7.54 6.95 17.65
C ASN A 58 6.65 7.57 18.75
N PRO A 59 6.06 6.78 19.69
CA PRO A 59 4.95 7.24 20.54
C PRO A 59 5.35 8.32 21.56
N ILE A 60 6.65 8.49 21.84
CA ILE A 60 7.16 9.34 22.94
C ILE A 60 8.20 10.38 22.48
N ARG A 61 8.73 10.25 21.25
CA ARG A 61 9.95 10.97 20.83
C ARG A 61 9.70 12.32 20.15
N LEU A 62 8.47 12.61 19.75
CA LEU A 62 8.12 13.83 19.03
C LEU A 62 7.09 14.61 19.83
N GLY A 63 7.42 15.85 20.21
CA GLY A 63 6.41 16.76 20.77
C GLY A 63 5.24 16.97 19.78
N PRO A 64 4.06 17.43 20.24
CA PRO A 64 2.83 17.47 19.42
C PRO A 64 3.02 18.13 18.04
N LYS A 65 3.71 19.28 18.00
CA LYS A 65 4.00 20.02 16.76
C LYS A 65 4.90 19.23 15.79
N SER A 66 5.87 18.49 16.32
CA SER A 66 6.80 17.68 15.50
C SER A 66 6.12 16.43 14.97
N LEU A 67 5.17 15.86 15.72
CA LEU A 67 4.35 14.74 15.29
C LEU A 67 3.42 15.15 14.14
N ASP A 68 2.74 16.29 14.25
CA ASP A 68 1.85 16.79 13.20
C ASP A 68 2.61 17.15 11.93
N HIS A 69 3.78 17.77 12.06
CA HIS A 69 4.66 18.05 10.93
C HIS A 69 5.14 16.75 10.25
N ALA A 70 5.55 15.74 11.03
CA ALA A 70 5.95 14.44 10.48
C ALA A 70 4.79 13.72 9.77
N LYS A 71 3.57 13.75 10.35
CA LYS A 71 2.36 13.23 9.70
C LYS A 71 2.05 13.98 8.39
N GLY A 72 2.22 15.30 8.38
CA GLY A 72 2.06 16.12 7.18
C GLY A 72 3.04 15.71 6.08
N ARG A 73 4.31 15.52 6.42
CA ARG A 73 5.33 15.04 5.47
C ARG A 73 5.08 13.63 4.99
N ILE A 74 4.69 12.71 5.87
CA ILE A 74 4.31 11.33 5.48
C ILE A 74 3.09 11.33 4.56
N ALA A 75 2.11 12.22 4.79
CA ALA A 75 0.96 12.35 3.90
C ALA A 75 1.35 12.93 2.53
N ALA A 76 2.28 13.88 2.50
CA ALA A 76 2.73 14.53 1.27
C ALA A 76 3.71 13.66 0.47
N GLU A 77 4.57 12.89 1.15
CA GLU A 77 5.74 12.25 0.55
C GLU A 77 5.70 10.71 0.66
N GLY A 78 4.94 10.12 1.59
CA GLY A 78 4.85 8.66 1.83
C GLY A 78 3.86 7.91 0.94
N GLY A 79 3.75 8.29 -0.33
CA GLY A 79 2.79 7.67 -1.27
C GLY A 79 3.27 6.35 -1.89
N LEU A 80 2.35 5.64 -2.53
CA LEU A 80 2.65 4.59 -3.50
C LEU A 80 2.88 5.22 -4.88
N HIS A 81 3.90 4.73 -5.58
CA HIS A 81 4.22 5.09 -6.95
C HIS A 81 4.01 3.91 -7.88
N VAL A 82 3.50 4.19 -9.07
CA VAL A 82 3.48 3.21 -10.17
C VAL A 82 4.89 3.11 -10.72
N VAL A 83 5.54 1.97 -10.51
CA VAL A 83 6.91 1.70 -10.99
C VAL A 83 6.93 0.88 -12.28
N ASP A 84 5.81 0.25 -12.60
CA ASP A 84 5.59 -0.43 -13.88
C ASP A 84 4.10 -0.49 -14.20
N LEU A 85 3.77 -0.32 -15.48
CA LEU A 85 2.41 -0.34 -16.00
C LEU A 85 2.41 -1.06 -17.36
N SER A 86 1.85 -2.26 -17.38
CA SER A 86 1.68 -3.07 -18.58
C SER A 86 0.20 -3.13 -18.95
N PHE A 87 -0.19 -2.38 -19.98
CA PHE A 87 -1.55 -2.44 -20.52
C PHE A 87 -1.85 -3.77 -21.22
N ALA A 88 -0.82 -4.42 -21.80
CA ALA A 88 -0.97 -5.69 -22.51
C ALA A 88 -1.36 -6.85 -21.57
N SER A 89 -0.86 -6.82 -20.33
CA SER A 89 -1.17 -7.81 -19.29
C SER A 89 -2.08 -7.28 -18.18
N LEU A 90 -2.53 -6.03 -18.30
CA LEU A 90 -3.20 -5.26 -17.23
C LEU A 90 -2.47 -5.42 -15.88
N GLY A 91 -1.15 -5.35 -15.92
CA GLY A 91 -0.27 -5.45 -14.76
C GLY A 91 0.11 -4.06 -14.27
N ILE A 92 -0.03 -3.81 -12.96
CA ILE A 92 0.42 -2.58 -12.33
C ILE A 92 1.32 -2.95 -11.16
N GLN A 93 2.50 -2.34 -11.09
CA GLN A 93 3.41 -2.53 -9.97
C GLN A 93 3.47 -1.25 -9.15
N LEU A 94 3.16 -1.36 -7.86
CA LEU A 94 3.19 -0.24 -6.91
C LEU A 94 4.29 -0.43 -5.89
N ALA A 95 5.10 0.60 -5.68
CA ALA A 95 6.13 0.61 -4.66
C ALA A 95 6.02 1.86 -3.77
N PRO A 96 6.46 1.80 -2.51
CA PRO A 96 6.44 2.97 -1.64
C PRO A 96 7.43 4.01 -2.14
N ASN A 97 7.15 5.29 -1.87
CA ASN A 97 8.09 6.35 -2.20
C ASN A 97 9.38 6.20 -1.40
N MET A 98 10.48 5.98 -2.12
CA MET A 98 11.82 5.84 -1.58
C MET A 98 12.59 7.15 -1.69
N TYR A 99 11.99 8.26 -1.22
CA TYR A 99 12.60 9.58 -1.36
C TYR A 99 13.92 9.64 -0.60
N ALA A 100 15.02 9.88 -1.33
CA ALA A 100 16.39 9.76 -0.82
C ALA A 100 16.72 10.78 0.29
N ASP A 101 16.04 11.93 0.32
CA ASP A 101 16.35 13.04 1.24
C ASP A 101 16.00 12.75 2.70
N PHE A 102 15.22 11.71 2.99
CA PHE A 102 15.00 11.26 4.37
C PHE A 102 16.11 10.35 4.90
N GLY A 103 17.08 10.00 4.05
CA GLY A 103 18.24 9.18 4.40
C GLY A 103 17.94 7.67 4.56
N PRO A 104 18.99 6.84 4.75
CA PRO A 104 18.88 5.39 4.71
C PRO A 104 17.94 4.77 5.74
N ARG A 105 17.80 5.39 6.93
CA ARG A 105 16.92 4.87 8.00
C ARG A 105 15.45 4.96 7.63
N TYR A 106 15.03 6.06 7.00
CA TYR A 106 13.66 6.20 6.52
C TYR A 106 13.37 5.24 5.38
N LEU A 107 14.33 5.03 4.48
CA LEU A 107 14.23 4.06 3.40
C LEU A 107 13.97 2.64 3.95
N SER A 108 14.77 2.18 4.92
CA SER A 108 14.57 0.89 5.56
C SER A 108 13.20 0.80 6.25
N TRP A 109 12.83 1.83 7.02
CA TRP A 109 11.52 1.88 7.68
C TRP A 109 10.35 1.83 6.68
N SER A 110 10.43 2.58 5.58
CA SER A 110 9.38 2.63 4.56
C SER A 110 9.21 1.28 3.85
N LYS A 111 10.31 0.55 3.60
CA LYS A 111 10.27 -0.80 3.04
C LYS A 111 9.61 -1.79 3.99
N GLU A 112 10.01 -1.77 5.26
CA GLU A 112 9.42 -2.62 6.30
C GLU A 112 7.93 -2.31 6.52
N ALA A 113 7.57 -1.03 6.55
CA ALA A 113 6.20 -0.58 6.65
C ALA A 113 5.36 -1.05 5.45
N PHE A 114 5.90 -0.97 4.23
CA PHE A 114 5.19 -1.46 3.04
C PHE A 114 4.98 -2.98 3.06
N ALA A 115 6.00 -3.75 3.45
CA ALA A 115 5.88 -5.20 3.58
C ALA A 115 4.81 -5.60 4.61
N LYS A 116 4.77 -4.92 5.77
CA LYS A 116 3.72 -5.09 6.78
C LYS A 116 2.35 -4.77 6.20
N TYR A 117 2.21 -3.61 5.54
CA TYR A 117 0.95 -3.19 4.92
C TYR A 117 0.40 -4.25 3.94
N GLN A 118 1.26 -4.78 3.06
CA GLN A 118 0.87 -5.81 2.12
C GLN A 118 0.33 -7.06 2.84
N GLN A 119 1.05 -7.57 3.83
CA GLN A 119 0.67 -8.78 4.58
C GLN A 119 -0.59 -8.57 5.43
N ASP A 120 -0.64 -7.45 6.15
CA ASP A 120 -1.62 -7.22 7.21
C ASP A 120 -2.94 -6.63 6.69
N PHE A 121 -2.94 -5.94 5.54
CA PHE A 121 -4.14 -5.23 5.03
C PHE A 121 -4.52 -5.64 3.61
N VAL A 122 -3.55 -5.75 2.70
CA VAL A 122 -3.86 -6.06 1.29
C VAL A 122 -4.23 -7.53 1.12
N PHE A 123 -3.40 -8.42 1.66
CA PHE A 123 -3.59 -9.87 1.62
C PHE A 123 -4.35 -10.43 2.83
N PHE A 124 -4.90 -9.54 3.67
CA PHE A 124 -5.66 -9.93 4.83
C PHE A 124 -6.86 -10.81 4.46
N THR A 125 -7.00 -11.92 5.19
CA THR A 125 -8.14 -12.85 5.07
C THR A 125 -8.96 -12.88 6.35
N PHE A 126 -10.26 -13.11 6.23
CA PHE A 126 -11.20 -13.15 7.37
C PHE A 126 -11.19 -14.50 8.11
N ALA A 127 -10.08 -15.24 8.09
CA ALA A 127 -9.98 -16.47 8.85
C ALA A 127 -10.07 -16.18 10.36
N PRO A 128 -10.83 -16.94 11.17
CA PRO A 128 -11.09 -16.64 12.58
C PRO A 128 -9.84 -16.34 13.42
N GLY A 129 -8.75 -17.09 13.23
CA GLY A 129 -7.47 -16.84 13.94
C GLY A 129 -6.66 -15.66 13.42
N GLN A 130 -6.85 -15.24 12.16
CA GLN A 130 -6.18 -14.05 11.60
C GLN A 130 -6.86 -12.77 12.05
N VAL A 131 -8.19 -12.78 12.21
CA VAL A 131 -8.94 -11.62 12.73
C VAL A 131 -8.51 -11.30 14.15
N GLU A 132 -8.41 -12.30 15.03
CA GLU A 132 -7.98 -12.11 16.42
C GLU A 132 -6.51 -11.63 16.51
N ALA A 133 -5.61 -12.22 15.72
CA ALA A 133 -4.23 -11.76 15.65
C ALA A 133 -4.13 -10.31 15.14
N PHE A 134 -4.96 -9.95 14.16
CA PHE A 134 -5.00 -8.60 13.60
C PHE A 134 -5.53 -7.59 14.62
N THR A 135 -6.64 -7.84 15.29
CA THR A 135 -7.20 -6.93 16.29
C THR A 135 -6.29 -6.79 17.52
N THR A 136 -5.51 -7.82 17.84
CA THR A 136 -4.47 -7.74 18.87
C THR A 136 -3.29 -6.88 18.44
N LYS A 137 -2.82 -7.06 17.20
CA LYS A 137 -1.69 -6.30 16.63
C LYS A 137 -2.04 -4.84 16.35
N TYR A 138 -3.31 -4.59 16.02
CA TYR A 138 -3.86 -3.28 15.69
C TYR A 138 -5.06 -2.98 16.58
N PRO A 139 -4.86 -2.48 17.82
CA PRO A 139 -5.93 -2.32 18.78
C PRO A 139 -6.80 -1.07 18.56
N ASP A 140 -6.37 -0.10 17.74
CA ASP A 140 -7.14 1.12 17.46
C ASP A 140 -8.17 0.87 16.34
N PRO A 141 -9.47 0.74 16.66
CA PRO A 141 -10.47 0.38 15.67
C PRO A 141 -10.73 1.50 14.66
N GLU A 142 -10.62 2.76 15.08
CA GLU A 142 -10.88 3.91 14.22
C GLU A 142 -9.75 4.06 13.19
N ALA A 143 -8.50 3.93 13.62
CA ALA A 143 -7.36 3.91 12.70
C ALA A 143 -7.48 2.73 11.71
N ASN A 144 -7.84 1.54 12.18
CA ASN A 144 -8.02 0.37 11.32
C ASN A 144 -9.12 0.56 10.30
N LEU A 145 -10.25 1.16 10.69
CA LEU A 145 -11.34 1.49 9.77
C LEU A 145 -10.87 2.46 8.69
N GLN A 146 -10.05 3.45 9.03
CA GLN A 146 -9.50 4.38 8.04
C GLN A 146 -8.55 3.70 7.04
N ILE A 147 -7.84 2.65 7.47
CA ILE A 147 -6.95 1.86 6.59
C ILE A 147 -7.75 0.87 5.73
N LEU A 148 -8.74 0.17 6.30
CA LEU A 148 -9.47 -0.90 5.63
C LEU A 148 -10.63 -0.43 4.76
N ARG A 149 -11.32 0.66 5.15
CA ARG A 149 -12.52 1.15 4.43
C ARG A 149 -12.28 1.44 2.95
N PRO A 150 -11.16 2.06 2.52
CA PRO A 150 -10.87 2.21 1.11
C PRO A 150 -10.77 0.88 0.37
N LEU A 151 -10.25 -0.16 1.02
CA LEU A 151 -10.08 -1.50 0.43
C LEU A 151 -11.40 -2.27 0.34
N PHE A 152 -12.30 -2.13 1.31
CA PHE A 152 -13.62 -2.78 1.24
C PHE A 152 -14.47 -2.23 0.11
N ARG A 153 -14.42 -0.92 -0.14
CA ARG A 153 -15.10 -0.32 -1.30
C ARG A 153 -14.66 -0.93 -2.64
N LEU A 154 -13.43 -1.43 -2.73
CA LEU A 154 -12.95 -2.17 -3.90
C LEU A 154 -13.52 -3.59 -3.98
N ARG A 155 -13.67 -4.26 -2.83
CA ARG A 155 -14.20 -5.63 -2.76
C ARG A 155 -15.71 -5.68 -3.02
N ASP A 156 -16.44 -4.65 -2.60
CA ASP A 156 -17.88 -4.49 -2.83
C ASP A 156 -18.18 -4.00 -4.26
N ALA A 157 -17.26 -3.22 -4.87
CA ALA A 157 -17.28 -2.89 -6.28
C ALA A 157 -16.75 -4.08 -7.10
N GLN A 158 -17.48 -5.20 -7.11
CA GLN A 158 -17.14 -6.36 -7.92
C GLN A 158 -17.09 -6.00 -9.42
N ASN A 159 -15.88 -5.73 -9.89
CA ASN A 159 -15.43 -5.87 -11.27
C ASN A 159 -13.89 -6.07 -11.29
N GLY A 160 -13.46 -7.35 -11.23
CA GLY A 160 -12.33 -7.84 -12.01
C GLY A 160 -10.88 -7.55 -11.59
N LEU A 161 -10.58 -7.20 -10.34
CA LEU A 161 -9.19 -6.93 -9.92
C LEU A 161 -8.68 -7.94 -8.90
N LYS A 162 -7.64 -8.70 -9.27
CA LYS A 162 -6.94 -9.60 -8.35
C LYS A 162 -5.63 -8.94 -7.92
N VAL A 163 -5.46 -8.80 -6.61
CA VAL A 163 -4.19 -8.37 -6.05
C VAL A 163 -3.34 -9.62 -5.85
N GLU A 164 -2.17 -9.69 -6.48
CA GLU A 164 -1.26 -10.83 -6.36
C GLU A 164 0.00 -10.40 -5.60
N ALA A 165 0.50 -11.27 -4.73
CA ALA A 165 1.81 -11.04 -4.12
C ALA A 165 2.88 -11.18 -5.20
N ALA A 166 3.92 -10.34 -5.13
CA ALA A 166 5.11 -10.59 -5.93
C ALA A 166 5.72 -11.92 -5.47
N ALA A 167 5.82 -12.90 -6.38
CA ALA A 167 6.76 -13.99 -6.18
C ALA A 167 8.19 -13.39 -6.23
N PRO A 168 9.08 -13.81 -5.31
CA PRO A 168 10.49 -13.40 -5.31
C PRO A 168 11.19 -13.82 -6.61
#